data_AF-A0AAV1LYL1-F1
#
_entry.id   AF-A0AAV1LYL1-F1
#
_cell.length_a   1.000
_cell.length_b   1.000
_cell.length_c   1.000
_cell.angle_alpha   90.00
_cell.angle_beta   90.00
_cell.angle_gamma   90.00
#
_symmetry.space_group_name_H-M   'P 1'
#
loop_
_entity.id
_entity.type
_entity.pdbx_description
1 polymer ?
#
loop_
_entity_poly.entity_id
_entity_poly.type
_entity_poly.pdbx_seq_one_letter_code
_entity_poly.pdbx_strand_id
1 'polypeptide(L)'
;MDVAYALSEIYNGIYSSRSQVHSLERKRYTGVVIPGTLPNTLYLVYTQAEKESLTRQGYGSGPGSRILTVHEAQGLTYGTVVIMRTTTEKHKIYDSVQHAVVAVSRHTVSCVYYTDDCDDATGRLIESAMAATTNRIKEYNLKMALRSRDAAVVEALTTAN
;
A
#
# COMPACT_ATOMS: atom_id res chain seq x y z
N MET A 1 -7.33 3.47 -6.56
CA MET A 1 -6.92 4.52 -7.53
C MET A 1 -5.93 5.47 -6.87
N ASP A 2 -6.17 5.78 -5.61
CA ASP A 2 -5.27 6.39 -4.63
C ASP A 2 -3.81 5.92 -4.71
N VAL A 3 -3.52 4.62 -4.91
CA VAL A 3 -2.14 4.13 -5.09
C VAL A 3 -1.48 4.79 -6.31
N ALA A 4 -2.15 4.77 -7.47
CA ALA A 4 -1.62 5.39 -8.68
C ALA A 4 -1.48 6.91 -8.53
N TYR A 5 -2.39 7.54 -7.79
CA TYR A 5 -2.30 8.96 -7.44
C TYR A 5 -1.08 9.25 -6.55
N ALA A 6 -0.85 8.49 -5.48
CA ALA A 6 0.32 8.66 -4.61
C ALA A 6 1.63 8.44 -5.38
N LEU A 7 1.69 7.41 -6.24
CA LEU A 7 2.86 7.13 -7.05
C LEU A 7 3.14 8.19 -8.13
N SER A 8 2.18 9.06 -8.43
CA SER A 8 2.34 10.15 -9.40
C SER A 8 3.39 11.19 -8.98
N GLU A 9 3.70 11.27 -7.69
CA GLU A 9 4.77 12.11 -7.16
C GLU A 9 6.17 11.63 -7.57
N ILE A 10 6.30 10.34 -7.91
CA ILE A 10 7.56 9.69 -8.24
C ILE A 10 7.65 9.43 -9.74
N TYR A 11 6.55 9.01 -10.36
CA TYR A 11 6.50 8.58 -11.74
C TYR A 11 5.44 9.33 -12.53
N ASN A 12 5.80 9.78 -13.72
CA ASN A 12 4.85 10.44 -14.62
C ASN A 12 3.98 9.41 -15.35
N GLY A 13 2.68 9.67 -15.44
CA GLY A 13 1.76 8.90 -16.29
C GLY A 13 1.29 7.58 -15.71
N ILE A 14 1.46 7.33 -14.40
CA ILE A 14 0.84 6.18 -13.74
C ILE A 14 -0.64 6.48 -13.49
N TYR A 15 -1.51 5.54 -13.86
CA TYR A 15 -2.94 5.56 -13.59
C TYR A 15 -3.46 4.14 -13.35
N SER A 16 -4.66 4.03 -12.78
CA SER A 16 -5.32 2.77 -12.47
C SER A 16 -6.59 2.60 -13.29
N SER A 17 -6.87 1.36 -13.69
CA SER A 17 -8.15 0.93 -14.26
C SER A 17 -9.15 0.43 -13.22
N ARG A 18 -8.78 0.42 -11.93
CA ARG A 18 -9.65 -0.04 -10.85
C ARG A 18 -10.70 1.03 -10.52
N SER A 19 -11.93 0.60 -10.27
CA SER A 19 -13.03 1.45 -9.80
C SER A 19 -12.88 1.86 -8.33
N GLN A 20 -12.19 1.06 -7.52
CA GLN A 20 -11.95 1.38 -6.12
C GLN A 20 -11.06 2.61 -6.00
N VAL A 21 -11.60 3.69 -5.43
CA VAL A 21 -10.87 4.95 -5.27
C VAL A 21 -9.85 4.86 -4.16
N HIS A 22 -10.30 4.51 -2.96
CA HIS A 22 -9.50 4.45 -1.72
C HIS A 22 -9.26 3.00 -1.29
N SER A 23 -8.01 2.71 -0.96
CA SER A 23 -7.50 1.38 -0.58
C SER A 23 -6.34 1.47 0.42
N LEU A 24 -5.68 2.62 0.54
CA LEU A 24 -4.61 2.89 1.48
C LEU A 24 -5.15 3.51 2.78
N GLU A 25 -4.70 2.98 3.92
CA GLU A 25 -4.98 3.53 5.24
C GLU A 25 -3.71 3.50 6.09
N ARG A 26 -3.56 4.47 7.00
CA ARG A 26 -2.48 4.49 8.00
C ARG A 26 -3.08 4.46 9.39
N LYS A 27 -2.51 3.62 10.26
CA LYS A 27 -2.87 3.52 11.68
C LYS A 27 -1.63 3.56 12.56
N ARG A 28 -1.83 3.97 13.81
CA ARG A 28 -0.80 3.87 14.83
C ARG A 28 -0.53 2.40 15.15
N TYR A 29 0.75 2.03 15.26
CA TYR A 29 1.13 0.68 15.68
C TYR A 29 0.93 0.49 17.19
N THR A 30 1.49 1.40 18.01
CA THR A 30 1.33 1.33 19.46
C THR A 30 -0.14 1.44 19.89
N GLY A 31 -0.56 0.52 20.77
CA GLY A 31 -1.88 0.53 21.40
C GLY A 31 -2.99 -0.12 20.57
N VAL A 32 -2.68 -0.72 19.42
CA VAL A 32 -3.65 -1.44 18.58
C VAL A 32 -3.36 -2.93 18.57
N VAL A 33 -4.41 -3.74 18.70
CA VAL A 33 -4.33 -5.18 18.47
C VAL A 33 -4.55 -5.46 16.98
N ILE A 34 -3.49 -5.86 16.30
CA ILE A 34 -3.53 -6.24 14.88
C ILE A 34 -3.77 -7.76 14.83
N PRO A 35 -4.87 -8.24 14.21
CA PRO A 35 -5.09 -9.67 14.13
C PRO A 35 -4.01 -10.30 13.24
N GLY A 36 -3.25 -11.28 13.76
CA GLY A 36 -2.15 -11.95 13.03
C GLY A 36 -2.59 -13.13 12.15
N THR A 37 -3.84 -13.55 12.27
CA THR A 37 -4.37 -14.78 11.64
C THR A 37 -5.47 -14.51 10.63
N LEU A 38 -5.57 -13.28 10.10
CA LEU A 38 -6.54 -12.97 9.04
C LEU A 38 -6.25 -13.88 7.85
N PRO A 39 -7.27 -14.46 7.18
CA PRO A 39 -7.07 -15.27 6.00
C PRO A 39 -6.66 -14.42 4.79
N ASN A 40 -5.97 -15.02 3.83
CA ASN A 40 -5.58 -14.42 2.55
C ASN A 40 -4.92 -13.03 2.66
N THR A 41 -4.14 -12.82 3.73
CA THR A 41 -3.53 -11.54 4.07
C THR A 41 -2.01 -11.64 3.98
N LEU A 42 -1.40 -10.67 3.29
CA LEU A 42 0.05 -10.49 3.33
C LEU A 42 0.40 -9.53 4.45
N TYR A 43 1.12 -10.03 5.46
CA TYR A 43 1.79 -9.19 6.44
C TYR A 43 3.16 -8.81 5.89
N LEU A 44 3.46 -7.52 5.82
CA LEU A 44 4.65 -6.99 5.17
C LEU A 44 5.48 -6.19 6.16
N VAL A 45 6.78 -6.47 6.21
CA VAL A 45 7.75 -5.76 7.05
C VAL A 45 8.97 -5.34 6.23
N TYR A 46 9.81 -4.46 6.76
CA TYR A 46 11.01 -4.02 6.03
C TYR A 46 12.22 -4.91 6.33
N THR A 47 12.36 -5.37 7.56
CA THR A 47 13.55 -6.10 8.01
C THR A 47 13.26 -7.58 8.29
N GLN A 48 14.30 -8.42 8.16
CA GLN A 48 14.22 -9.83 8.53
C GLN A 48 14.00 -10.02 10.04
N ALA A 49 14.58 -9.14 10.87
CA ALA A 49 14.38 -9.17 12.32
C ALA A 49 12.91 -8.93 12.72
N GLU A 50 12.23 -7.96 12.09
CA GLU A 50 10.79 -7.74 12.28
C GLU A 50 9.99 -8.97 11.84
N LYS A 51 10.35 -9.57 10.70
CA LYS A 51 9.68 -10.78 10.19
C LYS A 51 9.78 -11.93 11.19
N GLU A 52 10.97 -12.23 11.68
CA GLU A 52 11.21 -13.30 12.65
C GLU A 52 10.45 -13.06 13.97
N SER A 53 10.46 -11.82 14.46
CA SER A 53 9.74 -11.44 15.68
C SER A 53 8.23 -11.63 15.53
N LEU A 54 7.63 -11.12 14.46
CA LEU A 54 6.19 -11.20 14.23
C LEU A 54 5.74 -12.62 13.86
N THR A 55 6.57 -13.38 13.15
CA THR A 55 6.30 -14.81 12.89
C THR A 55 6.16 -15.59 14.20
N ARG A 56 7.07 -15.36 15.18
CA ARG A 56 6.98 -15.98 16.51
C ARG A 56 5.72 -15.57 17.29
N GLN A 57 5.17 -14.40 16.98
CA GLN A 57 3.90 -13.91 17.55
C GLN A 57 2.66 -14.44 16.80
N GLY A 58 2.84 -15.25 15.76
CA GLY A 58 1.76 -15.90 15.01
C GLY A 58 1.23 -15.08 13.82
N TYR A 59 1.85 -13.95 13.46
CA TYR A 59 1.46 -13.19 12.28
C TYR A 59 1.72 -13.99 10.99
N GLY A 60 0.76 -13.95 10.07
CA GLY A 60 0.82 -14.68 8.81
C GLY A 60 0.51 -16.17 8.92
N SER A 61 0.04 -16.66 10.09
CA SER A 61 -0.35 -18.07 10.27
C SER A 61 -1.78 -18.39 9.82
N GLY A 62 -2.55 -17.37 9.42
CA GLY A 62 -3.90 -17.55 8.88
C GLY A 62 -3.91 -18.33 7.56
N PRO A 63 -5.04 -18.97 7.18
CA PRO A 63 -5.14 -19.71 5.92
C PRO A 63 -4.86 -18.82 4.71
N GLY A 64 -3.93 -19.22 3.85
CA GLY A 64 -3.54 -18.45 2.66
C GLY A 64 -2.75 -17.16 2.96
N SER A 65 -2.42 -16.93 4.23
CA SER A 65 -1.67 -15.75 4.67
C SER A 65 -0.18 -16.06 4.77
N ARG A 66 0.62 -14.99 4.71
CA ARG A 66 2.08 -15.07 4.84
C ARG A 66 2.60 -13.79 5.47
N ILE A 67 3.78 -13.90 6.07
CA ILE A 67 4.61 -12.74 6.43
C ILE A 67 5.86 -12.73 5.55
N LEU A 68 6.12 -11.60 4.90
CA LEU A 68 7.28 -11.41 4.03
C LEU A 68 7.93 -10.06 4.32
N THR A 69 9.20 -9.93 3.93
CA THR A 69 9.83 -8.63 3.79
C THR A 69 9.37 -7.94 2.49
N VAL A 70 9.49 -6.62 2.41
CA VAL A 70 9.23 -5.86 1.18
C VAL A 70 9.99 -6.42 -0.02
N HIS A 71 11.26 -6.80 0.18
CA HIS A 71 12.09 -7.41 -0.87
C HIS A 71 11.51 -8.76 -1.36
N GLU A 72 11.13 -9.63 -0.44
CA GLU A 72 10.58 -10.95 -0.77
C GLU A 72 9.21 -10.87 -1.45
N ALA A 73 8.43 -9.82 -1.15
CA ALA A 73 7.12 -9.60 -1.73
C ALA A 73 7.13 -8.97 -3.13
N GLN A 74 8.31 -8.63 -3.66
CA GLN A 74 8.42 -7.98 -4.97
C GLN A 74 7.84 -8.87 -6.07
N GLY A 75 6.93 -8.31 -6.87
CA GLY A 75 6.23 -9.04 -7.93
C GLY A 75 5.04 -9.89 -7.47
N LEU A 76 4.81 -10.04 -6.16
CA LEU A 76 3.65 -10.75 -5.62
C LEU A 76 2.44 -9.82 -5.48
N THR A 77 1.24 -10.39 -5.54
CA THR A 77 -0.01 -9.64 -5.46
C THR A 77 -0.98 -10.35 -4.53
N TYR A 78 -1.61 -9.59 -3.63
CA TYR A 78 -2.56 -10.08 -2.63
C TYR A 78 -3.84 -9.25 -2.64
N GLY A 79 -4.93 -9.78 -2.07
CA GLY A 79 -6.15 -8.99 -1.84
C GLY A 79 -5.91 -7.92 -0.79
N THR A 80 -5.49 -8.37 0.39
CA THR A 80 -5.26 -7.55 1.58
C THR A 80 -3.78 -7.56 1.96
N VAL A 81 -3.23 -6.38 2.25
CA VAL A 81 -1.86 -6.20 2.74
C VAL A 81 -1.89 -5.43 4.06
N VAL A 82 -1.10 -5.89 5.03
CA VAL A 82 -0.89 -5.22 6.32
C VAL A 82 0.59 -4.94 6.44
N ILE A 83 0.98 -3.68 6.26
CA ILE A 83 2.37 -3.25 6.41
C ILE A 83 2.59 -2.92 7.89
N MET A 84 3.65 -3.45 8.48
CA MET A 84 3.98 -3.25 9.89
C MET A 84 5.40 -2.73 10.01
N ARG A 85 5.54 -1.55 10.60
CA ARG A 85 6.81 -1.02 11.10
C ARG A 85 6.69 -0.93 12.61
N THR A 86 7.44 -1.79 13.32
CA THR A 86 7.28 -1.93 14.78
C THR A 86 8.19 -1.01 15.58
N THR A 87 9.14 -0.34 14.92
CA THR A 87 10.15 0.52 15.53
C THR A 87 10.08 1.95 15.00
N THR A 88 10.32 2.92 15.87
CA THR A 88 10.53 4.34 15.51
C THR A 88 11.98 4.66 15.18
N GLU A 89 12.90 3.69 15.35
CA GLU A 89 14.30 3.88 14.98
C GLU A 89 14.43 4.19 13.49
N LYS A 90 15.32 5.14 13.17
CA LYS A 90 15.58 5.54 11.79
C LYS A 90 16.52 4.53 11.15
N HIS A 91 16.09 3.96 10.03
CA HIS A 91 16.89 3.08 9.19
C HIS A 91 16.70 3.48 7.74
N LYS A 92 17.78 3.45 6.94
CA LYS A 92 17.77 3.92 5.54
C LYS A 92 16.70 3.23 4.67
N ILE A 93 16.30 2.01 5.03
CA ILE A 93 15.27 1.25 4.31
C ILE A 93 13.88 1.90 4.40
N TYR A 94 13.56 2.58 5.51
CA TYR A 94 12.26 3.23 5.71
C TYR A 94 12.14 4.51 4.86
N ASP A 95 13.26 5.17 4.56
CA ASP A 95 13.31 6.33 3.67
C ASP A 95 13.51 5.96 2.19
N SER A 96 13.66 4.67 1.87
CA SER A 96 13.81 4.22 0.49
C SER A 96 12.47 4.25 -0.25
N VAL A 97 12.38 5.17 -1.21
CA VAL A 97 11.23 5.31 -2.10
C VAL A 97 10.94 4.00 -2.85
N GLN A 98 11.97 3.27 -3.28
CA GLN A 98 11.77 2.00 -3.99
C GLN A 98 11.06 0.96 -3.13
N HIS A 99 11.41 0.86 -1.85
CA HIS A 99 10.76 -0.03 -0.90
C HIS A 99 9.33 0.40 -0.63
N ALA A 100 9.11 1.70 -0.45
CA ALA A 100 7.78 2.25 -0.24
C ALA A 100 6.84 1.96 -1.40
N VAL A 101 7.31 2.16 -2.65
CA VAL A 101 6.56 1.83 -3.87
C VAL A 101 6.18 0.35 -3.91
N VAL A 102 7.12 -0.55 -3.63
CA VAL A 102 6.83 -1.98 -3.60
C VAL A 102 5.77 -2.27 -2.54
N ALA A 103 5.93 -1.74 -1.32
CA ALA A 103 5.05 -2.00 -0.19
C ALA A 103 3.60 -1.59 -0.47
N VAL A 104 3.36 -0.36 -0.94
CA VAL A 104 2.02 0.18 -1.19
C VAL A 104 1.33 -0.38 -2.44
N SER A 105 2.02 -1.21 -3.22
CA SER A 105 1.50 -1.71 -4.50
C SER A 105 1.31 -3.24 -4.53
N ARG A 106 1.37 -3.92 -3.37
CA ARG A 106 1.18 -5.38 -3.29
C ARG A 106 -0.30 -5.78 -3.16
N HIS A 107 -1.21 -4.86 -2.81
CA HIS A 107 -2.62 -5.15 -2.62
C HIS A 107 -3.45 -4.88 -3.88
N THR A 108 -4.64 -5.49 -3.92
CA THR A 108 -5.67 -5.21 -4.92
C THR A 108 -6.98 -4.71 -4.31
N VAL A 109 -7.17 -4.89 -2.99
CA VAL A 109 -8.39 -4.49 -2.26
C VAL A 109 -8.07 -3.52 -1.12
N SER A 110 -7.16 -3.86 -0.21
CA SER A 110 -6.84 -2.97 0.93
C SER A 110 -5.40 -3.10 1.39
N CYS A 111 -4.84 -1.97 1.83
CA CYS A 111 -3.52 -1.89 2.42
C CYS A 111 -3.56 -0.96 3.64
N VAL A 112 -3.23 -1.52 4.81
CA VAL A 112 -3.14 -0.75 6.05
C VAL A 112 -1.68 -0.71 6.51
N TYR A 113 -1.14 0.50 6.70
CA TYR A 113 0.18 0.70 7.27
C TYR A 113 0.10 1.03 8.75
N TYR A 114 0.64 0.13 9.59
CA TYR A 114 0.79 0.33 11.02
C TYR A 114 2.21 0.82 11.33
N THR A 115 2.30 2.06 11.79
CA THR A 115 3.56 2.70 12.18
C THR A 115 3.30 3.74 13.27
N ASP A 116 4.30 3.98 14.12
CA ASP A 116 4.33 5.14 15.04
C ASP A 116 5.08 6.34 14.45
N ASP A 117 5.79 6.15 13.33
CA ASP A 117 6.54 7.20 12.62
C ASP A 117 5.84 7.51 11.29
N CYS A 118 5.33 8.74 11.15
CA CYS A 118 4.61 9.20 9.98
C CYS A 118 5.52 9.79 8.89
N ASP A 119 6.79 10.03 9.20
CA ASP A 119 7.66 10.83 8.35
C ASP A 119 8.47 9.98 7.37
N ASP A 120 8.29 8.67 7.33
CA ASP A 120 9.01 7.78 6.40
C ASP A 120 8.43 7.79 4.97
N ALA A 121 9.12 7.14 4.02
CA ALA A 121 8.72 7.19 2.62
C ALA A 121 7.33 6.58 2.37
N THR A 122 6.96 5.53 3.09
CA THR A 122 5.67 4.86 2.94
C THR A 122 4.54 5.66 3.58
N GLY A 123 4.79 6.23 4.77
CA GLY A 123 3.89 7.15 5.45
C GLY A 123 3.56 8.35 4.57
N ARG A 124 4.56 8.98 3.95
CA ARG A 124 4.37 10.12 3.03
C ARG A 124 3.51 9.76 1.82
N LEU A 125 3.74 8.61 1.19
CA LEU A 125 2.93 8.16 0.05
C LEU A 125 1.48 7.91 0.44
N ILE A 126 1.26 7.25 1.57
CA ILE A 126 -0.10 6.95 2.06
C ILE A 126 -0.81 8.25 2.47
N GLU A 127 -0.11 9.17 3.13
CA GLU A 127 -0.67 10.46 3.54
C GLU A 127 -1.07 11.30 2.33
N SER A 128 -0.27 11.34 1.26
CA SER A 128 -0.63 12.02 0.01
C SER A 128 -1.92 11.48 -0.61
N ALA A 129 -2.09 10.15 -0.63
CA ALA A 129 -3.31 9.51 -1.06
C ALA A 129 -4.50 9.86 -0.15
N MET A 130 -4.35 9.76 1.17
CA MET A 130 -5.40 10.00 2.16
C MET A 130 -5.86 11.47 2.19
N ALA A 131 -4.95 12.42 1.98
CA ALA A 131 -5.25 13.84 1.95
C ALA A 131 -5.99 14.28 0.68
N ALA A 132 -5.96 13.48 -0.39
CA ALA A 132 -6.64 13.79 -1.63
C ALA A 132 -8.13 13.40 -1.59
N THR A 133 -8.98 14.29 -2.10
CA THR A 133 -10.41 14.00 -2.21
C THR A 133 -10.68 12.93 -3.27
N THR A 134 -11.80 12.21 -3.11
CA THR A 134 -12.26 11.20 -4.09
C THR A 134 -12.30 11.76 -5.51
N ASN A 135 -12.83 12.98 -5.69
CA ASN A 135 -12.92 13.62 -7.01
C ASN A 135 -11.54 13.90 -7.59
N ARG A 136 -10.60 14.41 -6.80
CA ARG A 136 -9.23 14.70 -7.23
C ARG A 136 -8.52 13.43 -7.72
N ILE A 137 -8.68 12.32 -6.99
CA ILE A 137 -8.10 11.03 -7.38
C ILE A 137 -8.73 10.51 -8.68
N LYS A 138 -10.06 10.60 -8.82
CA LYS A 138 -10.78 10.19 -10.03
C LYS A 138 -10.35 11.02 -11.25
N GLU A 139 -10.35 12.34 -11.12
CA GLU A 139 -9.95 13.28 -12.17
C GLU A 139 -8.51 13.05 -12.62
N TYR A 140 -7.58 12.85 -11.68
CA TYR A 140 -6.18 12.54 -12.02
C TYR A 140 -6.08 11.30 -12.90
N ASN A 141 -6.69 10.18 -12.48
CA ASN A 141 -6.61 8.92 -13.22
C ASN A 141 -7.28 9.01 -14.59
N LEU A 142 -8.45 9.64 -14.68
CA LEU A 142 -9.15 9.86 -15.95
C LEU A 142 -8.33 10.75 -16.89
N LYS A 143 -7.76 11.84 -16.39
CA LYS A 143 -6.90 12.74 -17.17
C LYS A 143 -5.68 12.02 -17.72
N MET A 144 -5.05 11.16 -16.91
CA MET A 144 -3.90 10.37 -17.36
C MET A 144 -4.27 9.32 -18.41
N ALA A 145 -5.39 8.63 -18.23
CA ALA A 145 -5.91 7.67 -19.22
C ALA A 145 -6.29 8.34 -20.56
N LEU A 146 -6.90 9.53 -20.52
CA LEU A 146 -7.18 10.32 -21.73
C LEU A 146 -5.89 10.76 -22.43
N ARG A 147 -4.87 11.18 -21.67
CA ARG A 147 -3.57 11.57 -22.21
C ARG A 147 -2.84 10.41 -22.87
N SER A 148 -2.96 9.19 -22.32
CA SER A 148 -2.41 7.97 -22.91
C SER A 148 -3.25 7.39 -24.05
N ARG A 149 -4.45 7.95 -24.31
CA ARG A 149 -5.43 7.46 -25.29
C ARG A 149 -5.90 6.03 -25.01
N ASP A 150 -5.98 5.66 -23.74
CA ASP A 150 -6.39 4.33 -23.28
C ASP A 150 -7.92 4.24 -23.16
N ALA A 151 -8.59 3.93 -24.27
CA ALA A 151 -10.05 3.92 -24.35
C ALA A 151 -10.70 2.95 -23.35
N ALA A 152 -10.08 1.77 -23.13
CA ALA A 152 -10.62 0.76 -22.22
C ALA A 152 -10.61 1.25 -20.77
N VAL A 153 -9.55 1.95 -20.35
CA VAL A 153 -9.48 2.51 -19.00
C VAL A 153 -10.40 3.72 -18.85
N VAL A 154 -10.49 4.58 -19.87
CA VAL A 154 -11.45 5.70 -19.86
C VAL A 154 -12.87 5.19 -19.65
N GLU A 155 -13.30 4.19 -20.42
CA GLU A 155 -14.62 3.58 -20.29
C GLU A 155 -14.84 3.02 -18.87
N ALA A 156 -13.90 2.22 -18.36
CA ALA A 156 -13.98 1.64 -17.02
C ALA A 156 -14.13 2.70 -15.91
N LEU A 157 -13.44 3.84 -16.04
CA LEU A 157 -13.49 4.93 -15.06
C LEU A 157 -14.76 5.77 -15.16
N THR A 158 -15.38 5.86 -16.35
CA THR A 158 -16.63 6.62 -16.54
C THR A 158 -17.87 5.85 -16.13
N THR A 159 -17.90 4.53 -16.29
CA THR A 159 -19.06 3.68 -16.00
C THR A 159 -19.19 3.34 -14.50
N ALA A 160 -18.14 3.56 -13.71
CA ALA A 160 -18.11 3.26 -12.28
C ALA A 160 -18.67 4.38 -11.36
N ASN A 161 -19.36 5.38 -11.92
CA ASN A 161 -19.96 6.50 -11.21
C ASN A 161 -21.46 6.32 -10.97
#